data_AF-A0A5E4PJ13-F1
#
_entry.id   AF-A0A5E4PJ13-F1
#
_cell.length_a   1.000
_cell.length_b   1.000
_cell.length_c   1.000
_cell.angle_alpha   90.00
_cell.angle_beta   90.00
_cell.angle_gamma   90.00
#
_symmetry.space_group_name_H-M   'P 1'
#
loop_
_entity.id
_entity.type
_entity.pdbx_description
1 polymer ?
#
loop_
_entity_poly.entity_id
_entity_poly.type
_entity_poly.pdbx_seq_one_letter_code
_entity_poly.pdbx_strand_id
1 'polypeptide(L)'
;MKFNSNCKKYKSTFNRNLLPRPGEYYRNQGLKLTGGGEWKSAICPFHEDKNPSLRLRLDSGGFRCMACGAHGGDVLAFHMQLHKLNFMSAARALGALEE
;
A
#
# COMPACT_ATOMS: atom_id res chain seq x y z
N MET A 1 31.58 8.66 34.10
CA MET A 1 30.92 9.59 33.16
C MET A 1 29.42 9.25 33.14
N LYS A 2 28.55 10.20 33.46
CA LYS A 2 27.08 10.00 33.46
C LYS A 2 26.58 10.08 32.02
N PHE A 3 26.20 8.95 31.42
CA PHE A 3 25.52 8.94 30.13
C PHE A 3 24.08 9.38 30.32
N ASN A 4 23.86 10.68 30.22
CA ASN A 4 22.54 11.27 30.12
C ASN A 4 22.30 11.67 28.66
N SER A 5 21.73 10.75 27.88
CA SER A 5 21.18 11.05 26.55
C SER A 5 19.75 10.54 26.49
N ASN A 6 18.85 11.48 26.78
CA ASN A 6 17.42 11.38 26.81
C ASN A 6 16.87 11.12 25.39
N CYS A 7 16.87 9.86 24.93
CA CYS A 7 16.23 9.47 23.67
C CYS A 7 14.72 9.30 23.88
N LYS A 8 14.00 10.41 24.03
CA LYS A 8 12.54 10.39 23.89
C LYS A 8 12.17 10.99 22.54
N LYS A 9 11.20 10.31 21.90
CA LYS A 9 10.14 10.88 21.02
C LYS A 9 10.28 10.68 19.51
N TYR A 10 10.28 9.43 19.05
CA TYR A 10 9.41 9.05 17.93
C TYR A 10 8.59 7.86 18.39
N LYS A 11 7.44 8.12 19.03
CA LYS A 11 6.52 7.08 19.50
C LYS A 11 5.59 6.56 18.41
N SER A 12 5.87 6.88 17.14
CA SER A 12 5.05 6.41 16.04
C SER A 12 5.31 4.94 15.76
N THR A 13 4.56 4.06 16.44
CA THR A 13 4.56 2.62 16.14
C THR A 13 3.71 2.39 14.91
N PHE A 14 4.31 1.75 13.90
CA PHE A 14 3.57 1.29 12.74
C PHE A 14 2.74 0.06 13.10
N ASN A 15 1.42 0.17 12.95
CA ASN A 15 0.49 -0.93 13.18
C ASN A 15 -0.12 -1.38 11.86
N ARG A 16 0.28 -2.57 11.40
CA ARG A 16 -0.23 -3.18 10.16
C ARG A 16 -1.72 -3.45 10.18
N ASN A 17 -2.33 -3.66 11.35
CA ASN A 17 -3.75 -3.96 11.46
C ASN A 17 -4.64 -2.75 11.20
N LEU A 18 -4.07 -1.54 11.23
CA LEU A 18 -4.76 -0.30 10.92
C LEU A 18 -4.77 0.01 9.41
N LEU A 19 -4.07 -0.79 8.60
CA LEU A 19 -4.12 -0.63 7.15
C LEU A 19 -5.54 -0.85 6.62
N PRO A 20 -5.98 -0.05 5.64
CA PRO A 20 -7.32 -0.21 5.07
C PRO A 20 -7.46 -1.56 4.37
N ARG A 21 -8.69 -2.06 4.34
CA ARG A 21 -9.00 -3.32 3.64
C ARG A 21 -8.57 -3.18 2.17
N PRO A 22 -7.80 -4.14 1.61
CA PRO A 22 -7.21 -3.96 0.28
C PRO A 22 -8.25 -3.68 -0.81
N GLY A 23 -9.35 -4.43 -0.81
CA GLY A 23 -10.41 -4.24 -1.80
C GLY A 23 -11.08 -2.87 -1.76
N GLU A 24 -11.24 -2.28 -0.58
CA GLU A 24 -11.81 -0.95 -0.43
C GLU A 24 -10.80 0.14 -0.81
N TYR A 25 -9.56 -0.02 -0.34
CA TYR A 25 -8.47 0.88 -0.69
C TYR A 25 -8.30 1.00 -2.21
N TYR A 26 -8.21 -0.11 -2.94
CA TYR A 26 -8.02 -0.07 -4.40
C TYR A 26 -9.20 0.60 -5.12
N ARG A 27 -10.43 0.36 -4.67
CA ARG A 27 -11.62 1.03 -5.23
C ARG A 27 -11.58 2.54 -4.98
N ASN A 28 -11.15 2.97 -3.80
CA ASN A 28 -10.96 4.39 -3.48
C ASN A 28 -9.86 5.05 -4.31
N GLN A 29 -8.87 4.29 -4.78
CA GLN A 29 -7.86 4.77 -5.75
C GLN A 29 -8.42 4.86 -7.20
N GLY A 30 -9.70 4.58 -7.41
CA GLY A 30 -10.33 4.61 -8.73
C GLY A 30 -10.07 3.36 -9.58
N LEU A 31 -9.52 2.29 -8.99
CA LEU A 31 -9.29 1.04 -9.72
C LEU A 31 -10.59 0.27 -9.91
N LYS A 32 -10.91 -0.02 -11.16
CA LYS A 32 -12.00 -0.93 -11.50
C LYS A 32 -11.54 -2.38 -11.33
N LEU A 33 -11.88 -2.95 -10.17
CA LEU A 33 -11.60 -4.35 -9.86
C LEU A 33 -12.55 -5.28 -10.64
N THR A 34 -11.98 -6.16 -11.44
CA THR A 34 -12.70 -7.17 -12.24
C THR A 34 -12.23 -8.58 -11.87
N GLY A 35 -13.03 -9.59 -12.22
CA GLY A 35 -12.77 -10.99 -11.87
C GLY A 35 -13.42 -11.45 -10.56
N GLY A 36 -13.35 -12.74 -10.27
CA GLY A 36 -13.95 -13.39 -9.10
C GLY A 36 -12.91 -13.92 -8.11
N GLY A 37 -13.31 -14.12 -6.84
CA GLY A 37 -12.46 -14.68 -5.78
C GLY A 37 -11.46 -13.69 -5.16
N GLU A 38 -10.37 -14.24 -4.58
CA GLU A 38 -9.30 -13.50 -3.90
C GLU A 38 -8.47 -12.64 -4.87
N TRP A 39 -8.33 -13.08 -6.11
CA TRP A 39 -7.55 -12.40 -7.13
C TRP A 39 -8.47 -11.52 -7.99
N LYS A 40 -8.06 -10.27 -8.16
CA LYS A 40 -8.74 -9.29 -9.02
C LYS A 40 -7.79 -8.79 -10.07
N SER A 41 -8.35 -8.38 -11.20
CA SER A 41 -7.63 -7.71 -12.27
C SER A 41 -8.09 -6.26 -12.35
N ALA A 42 -7.16 -5.35 -12.58
CA ALA A 42 -7.42 -3.93 -12.76
C ALA A 42 -6.49 -3.33 -13.82
N ILE A 43 -6.82 -2.14 -14.30
CA ILE A 43 -5.91 -1.34 -15.13
C ILE A 43 -4.78 -0.85 -14.22
N CYS A 44 -3.55 -0.93 -14.72
CA CYS A 44 -2.38 -0.50 -13.96
C CYS A 44 -2.34 1.03 -13.88
N PRO A 45 -2.23 1.65 -12.69
CA PRO A 45 -2.07 3.09 -12.57
C PRO A 45 -0.59 3.54 -12.61
N PHE A 46 0.35 2.59 -12.64
CA PHE A 46 1.79 2.88 -12.61
C PHE A 46 2.37 3.22 -13.98
N HIS A 47 1.65 2.91 -15.05
CA HIS A 47 2.00 3.23 -16.42
C HIS A 47 0.73 3.45 -17.23
N GLU A 48 0.85 4.06 -18.41
CA GLU A 48 -0.28 4.21 -19.31
C GLU A 48 -0.65 2.84 -19.91
N ASP A 49 -1.70 2.21 -19.37
CA ASP A 49 -2.23 0.94 -19.84
C ASP A 49 -3.72 1.07 -20.20
N LYS A 50 -4.14 0.34 -21.23
CA LYS A 50 -5.56 0.25 -21.64
C LYS A 50 -6.19 -1.10 -21.29
N ASN A 51 -5.36 -2.09 -20.96
CA ASN A 51 -5.74 -3.45 -20.62
C ASN A 51 -5.58 -3.68 -19.11
N PRO A 52 -6.40 -4.57 -18.52
CA PRO A 52 -6.27 -4.92 -17.11
C PRO A 52 -5.06 -5.83 -16.85
N SER A 53 -3.86 -5.24 -16.87
CA SER A 53 -2.55 -5.92 -16.69
C SER A 53 -2.13 -6.08 -15.23
N LEU A 54 -2.85 -5.45 -14.28
CA LEU A 54 -2.54 -5.46 -12.85
C LEU A 54 -3.34 -6.55 -12.14
N ARG A 55 -2.64 -7.52 -11.54
CA ARG A 55 -3.23 -8.49 -10.60
C ARG A 55 -3.13 -7.98 -9.17
N LEU A 56 -4.24 -8.05 -8.44
CA LEU A 56 -4.40 -7.63 -7.06
C LEU A 56 -4.90 -8.82 -6.23
N ARG A 57 -4.30 -9.06 -5.08
CA ARG A 57 -4.76 -10.06 -4.10
C ARG A 57 -5.48 -9.34 -2.97
N LEU A 58 -6.78 -9.57 -2.83
CA LEU A 58 -7.60 -8.85 -1.86
C LEU A 58 -7.41 -9.30 -0.41
N ASP A 59 -6.87 -10.50 -0.20
CA ASP A 59 -6.56 -11.05 1.11
C ASP A 59 -5.37 -10.32 1.75
N SER A 60 -4.19 -10.42 1.12
CA SER A 60 -2.97 -9.82 1.66
C SER A 60 -2.75 -8.36 1.25
N GLY A 61 -3.45 -7.89 0.21
CA GLY A 61 -3.19 -6.58 -0.41
C GLY A 61 -1.93 -6.54 -1.27
N GLY A 62 -1.48 -7.70 -1.74
CA GLY A 62 -0.38 -7.80 -2.68
C GLY A 62 -0.81 -7.41 -4.09
N PHE A 63 0.12 -6.89 -4.88
CA PHE A 63 -0.12 -6.55 -6.27
C PHE A 63 1.07 -6.90 -7.16
N ARG A 64 0.79 -7.17 -8.43
CA ARG A 64 1.80 -7.35 -9.48
C ARG A 64 1.21 -6.98 -10.83
N CYS A 65 1.88 -6.08 -11.54
CA CYS A 65 1.61 -5.79 -12.94
C CYS A 65 2.50 -6.65 -13.82
N MET A 66 1.91 -7.36 -14.78
CA MET A 66 2.66 -8.21 -15.72
C MET A 66 3.26 -7.43 -16.89
N ALA A 67 2.84 -6.17 -17.10
CA ALA A 67 3.32 -5.32 -18.18
C ALA A 67 4.54 -4.47 -17.76
N CYS A 68 4.42 -3.70 -16.67
CA CYS A 68 5.49 -2.81 -16.21
C CYS A 68 6.37 -3.42 -15.09
N GLY A 69 5.98 -4.57 -14.54
CA GLY A 69 6.72 -5.22 -13.45
C GLY A 69 6.52 -4.60 -12.06
N ALA A 70 5.69 -3.56 -11.92
CA ALA A 70 5.35 -2.98 -10.62
C ALA A 70 4.75 -4.04 -9.69
N HIS A 71 5.24 -4.13 -8.46
CA HIS A 71 4.82 -5.17 -7.52
C HIS A 71 4.96 -4.69 -6.07
N GLY A 72 4.22 -5.35 -5.16
CA GLY A 72 4.33 -5.13 -3.74
C GLY A 72 3.54 -6.17 -2.94
N GLY A 73 3.90 -6.34 -1.67
CA GLY A 73 3.31 -7.33 -0.77
C GLY A 73 2.05 -6.86 -0.06
N ASP A 74 1.84 -5.55 0.04
CA ASP A 74 0.82 -4.94 0.89
C ASP A 74 0.24 -3.68 0.25
N VAL A 75 -0.91 -3.25 0.79
CA VAL A 75 -1.57 -1.99 0.43
C VAL A 75 -0.65 -0.79 0.64
N LEU A 76 0.16 -0.82 1.70
CA LEU A 76 1.15 0.22 1.97
C LEU A 76 2.19 0.34 0.85
N ALA A 77 2.74 -0.78 0.39
CA ALA A 77 3.71 -0.80 -0.70
C ALA A 77 3.11 -0.24 -2.00
N PHE A 78 1.82 -0.51 -2.23
CA PHE A 78 1.09 0.06 -3.35
C PHE A 78 0.94 1.59 -3.21
N HIS A 79 0.51 2.07 -2.04
CA HIS A 79 0.34 3.50 -1.76
C HIS A 79 1.67 4.26 -1.89
N MET A 80 2.76 3.69 -1.36
CA MET A 80 4.11 4.24 -1.48
C MET A 80 4.52 4.42 -2.94
N GLN A 81 4.34 3.40 -3.78
CA GLN A 81 4.71 3.48 -5.20
C GLN A 81 3.81 4.44 -5.98
N LEU A 82 2.51 4.46 -5.68
CA LEU A 82 1.55 5.29 -6.39
C LEU A 82 1.78 6.78 -6.12
N HIS A 83 1.99 7.13 -4.85
CA HIS A 83 2.19 8.52 -4.43
C HIS A 83 3.67 8.92 -4.32
N LYS A 84 4.60 8.02 -4.64
CA LYS A 84 6.06 8.21 -4.48
C LYS A 84 6.41 8.67 -3.05
N LEU A 85 5.78 8.04 -2.06
CA LEU A 85 5.95 8.37 -0.64
C LEU A 85 6.89 7.39 0.05
N ASN A 86 7.61 7.91 1.05
CA ASN A 86 8.39 7.10 1.98
C ASN A 86 7.47 6.31 2.91
N PHE A 87 7.98 5.22 3.49
CA PHE A 87 7.22 4.33 4.38
C PHE A 87 6.45 5.08 5.48
N MET A 88 7.12 5.97 6.23
CA MET A 88 6.48 6.73 7.30
C MET A 88 5.38 7.65 6.78
N SER A 89 5.61 8.36 5.67
CA SER A 89 4.61 9.26 5.08
C SER A 89 3.38 8.49 4.57
N ALA A 90 3.61 7.34 3.94
CA ALA A 90 2.54 6.46 3.48
C ALA A 90 1.76 5.82 4.64
N ALA A 91 2.46 5.36 5.68
CA ALA A 91 1.81 4.82 6.88
C ALA A 91 0.95 5.88 7.58
N ARG A 92 1.44 7.12 7.66
CA ARG A 92 0.66 8.26 8.18
C ARG A 92 -0.56 8.54 7.33
N ALA A 93 -0.42 8.56 6.00
CA ALA A 93 -1.52 8.81 5.08
C ALA A 93 -2.61 7.73 5.15
N LEU A 94 -2.22 6.48 5.44
CA LEU A 94 -3.15 5.36 5.63
C LEU A 94 -3.69 5.24 7.06
N GLY A 95 -3.30 6.12 7.99
CA GLY A 95 -3.73 6.05 9.39
C GLY A 95 -3.13 4.88 10.18
N ALA A 96 -2.03 4.29 9.68
CA ALA A 96 -1.36 3.13 10.28
C ALA A 96 -0.24 3.49 11.27
N LEU A 97 -0.16 4.75 11.69
CA LEU A 97 0.75 5.22 12.73
C LEU A 97 -0.06 5.59 13.98
N GLU A 98 0.26 4.93 15.09
CA GLU A 98 -0.27 5.27 16.41
C GLU A 98 0.75 6.18 17.13
N GLU A 99 0.29 7.15 17.91
CA GLU A 99 1.14 8.14 18.62
C GLU A 99 1.40 7.82 20.10
#